data_AF-A0A3M6KCK7-F1
#
_entry.id   AF-A0A3M6KCK7-F1
#
_cell.length_a   1.000
_cell.length_b   1.000
_cell.length_c   1.000
_cell.angle_alpha   90.00
_cell.angle_beta   90.00
_cell.angle_gamma   90.00
#
_symmetry.space_group_name_H-M   'P 1'
#
loop_
_entity.id
_entity.type
_entity.pdbx_description
1 polymer ?
#
loop_
_entity_poly.entity_id
_entity_poly.type
_entity_poly.pdbx_seq_one_letter_code
_entity_poly.pdbx_strand_id
1 'polypeptide(L)'
;MSDEFIKLATKEIREEILGIENILNSCSDDDGVFQNSEKFEKHTHKIKGLAPMMGKSSMGSLASVLDDTLKQIMAGKTPQGIFDLVTVSHEKLVQNMNSDSDLEPVIEKAKNFLSDM
;
A
#
# COMPACT_ATOMS: atom_id res chain seq x y z
N MET A 1 -20.67 -9.52 9.75
CA MET A 1 -19.29 -9.95 10.05
C MET A 1 -19.13 -9.99 11.57
N SER A 2 -18.37 -10.91 12.16
CA SER A 2 -18.23 -10.98 13.63
C SER A 2 -17.22 -9.94 14.14
N ASP A 3 -17.41 -9.47 15.37
CA ASP A 3 -16.49 -8.51 16.01
C ASP A 3 -15.07 -9.08 16.18
N GLU A 4 -14.94 -10.39 16.38
CA GLU A 4 -13.65 -11.08 16.45
C GLU A 4 -12.91 -11.04 15.12
N PHE A 5 -13.63 -11.21 14.01
CA PHE A 5 -13.04 -11.12 12.68
C PHE A 5 -12.52 -9.71 12.41
N ILE A 6 -13.32 -8.67 12.72
CA ILE A 6 -12.91 -7.27 12.52
C ILE A 6 -11.67 -6.97 13.35
N LYS A 7 -11.60 -7.43 14.61
CA LYS A 7 -10.43 -7.26 15.47
C LYS A 7 -9.18 -7.94 14.89
N LEU A 8 -9.32 -9.17 14.38
CA LEU A 8 -8.22 -9.89 13.76
C LEU A 8 -7.73 -9.20 12.50
N ALA A 9 -8.63 -8.87 11.57
CA ALA A 9 -8.29 -8.13 10.35
C ALA A 9 -7.62 -6.78 10.67
N THR A 10 -8.09 -6.08 11.71
CA THR A 10 -7.49 -4.82 12.17
C THR A 10 -6.05 -5.02 12.63
N LYS A 11 -5.78 -6.09 13.38
CA LYS A 11 -4.44 -6.44 13.84
C LYS A 11 -3.53 -6.77 12.66
N GLU A 12 -4.01 -7.60 11.74
CA GLU A 12 -3.25 -8.00 10.56
C GLU A 12 -2.90 -6.80 9.68
N ILE A 13 -3.86 -5.91 9.35
CA ILE A 13 -3.56 -4.71 8.55
C ILE A 13 -2.50 -3.83 9.22
N ARG A 14 -2.52 -3.68 10.54
CA ARG A 14 -1.47 -2.93 11.26
C ARG A 14 -0.11 -3.59 11.10
N GLU A 15 -0.04 -4.91 11.17
CA GLU A 15 1.20 -5.66 10.94
C GLU A 15 1.69 -5.50 9.49
N GLU A 16 0.78 -5.51 8.51
CA GLU A 16 1.13 -5.29 7.10
C GLU A 16 1.64 -3.85 6.85
N ILE A 17 1.01 -2.83 7.45
CA ILE A 17 1.48 -1.44 7.38
C ILE A 17 2.88 -1.28 8.01
N LEU A 18 3.11 -1.88 9.19
CA LEU A 18 4.44 -1.91 9.82
C LEU A 18 5.47 -2.66 8.96
N GLY A 19 5.06 -3.72 8.25
CA GLY A 19 5.89 -4.43 7.30
C GLY A 19 6.38 -3.51 6.17
N ILE A 20 5.47 -2.70 5.60
CA ILE A 20 5.80 -1.69 4.59
C ILE A 20 6.80 -0.68 5.15
N GLU A 21 6.59 -0.15 6.37
CA GLU A 21 7.50 0.78 7.03
C GLU A 21 8.92 0.23 7.15
N ASN A 22 9.05 -1.03 7.61
CA ASN A 22 10.35 -1.68 7.78
C ASN A 22 11.12 -1.84 6.46
N ILE A 23 10.42 -2.12 5.37
CA ILE A 23 11.04 -2.20 4.03
C ILE A 23 11.41 -0.80 3.55
N LEU A 24 10.52 0.19 3.70
CA LEU A 24 10.80 1.59 3.34
C LEU A 24 12.03 2.14 4.04
N ASN A 25 12.22 1.85 5.33
CA ASN A 25 13.40 2.26 6.10
C ASN A 25 14.73 1.68 5.56
N SER A 26 14.67 0.64 4.72
CA SER A 26 15.83 0.07 4.04
C SER A 26 16.00 0.57 2.59
N CYS A 27 15.05 1.34 2.08
CA CYS A 27 15.09 1.95 0.75
C CYS A 27 15.55 3.41 0.87
N SER A 28 16.30 3.90 -0.12
CA SER A 28 16.73 5.31 -0.19
C SER A 28 16.24 6.02 -1.45
N ASP A 29 15.77 5.26 -2.44
CA ASP A 29 15.39 5.70 -3.76
C ASP A 29 14.50 4.65 -4.46
N ASP A 30 14.19 4.90 -5.73
CA ASP A 30 13.39 4.01 -6.58
C ASP A 30 14.01 2.61 -6.73
N ASP A 31 15.35 2.52 -6.83
CA ASP A 31 16.07 1.25 -6.96
C ASP A 31 15.86 0.37 -5.72
N GLY A 32 15.85 0.97 -4.53
CA GLY A 32 15.49 0.26 -3.29
C GLY A 32 14.09 -0.35 -3.36
N VAL A 33 13.11 0.35 -3.95
CA VAL A 33 11.76 -0.17 -4.16
C VAL A 33 11.75 -1.29 -5.20
N PHE A 34 12.48 -1.15 -6.30
CA PHE A 34 12.56 -2.20 -7.32
C PHE A 34 13.08 -3.51 -6.72
N GLN A 35 14.17 -3.43 -5.95
CA GLN A 35 14.80 -4.58 -5.29
C GLN A 35 13.90 -5.26 -4.24
N ASN A 36 12.94 -4.52 -3.68
CA ASN A 36 12.03 -5.03 -2.65
C ASN A 36 10.57 -5.12 -3.11
N SER A 37 10.31 -5.00 -4.42
CA SER A 37 8.96 -4.93 -5.00
C SER A 37 8.07 -6.12 -4.61
N GLU A 38 8.61 -7.35 -4.62
CA GLU A 38 7.88 -8.54 -4.18
C GLU A 38 7.47 -8.49 -2.70
N LYS A 39 8.28 -7.87 -1.83
CA LYS A 39 7.95 -7.75 -0.40
C LYS A 39 6.86 -6.72 -0.18
N PHE A 40 6.96 -5.57 -0.85
CA PHE A 40 5.91 -4.56 -0.82
C PHE A 40 4.59 -5.11 -1.36
N GLU A 41 4.64 -5.86 -2.48
CA GLU A 41 3.44 -6.43 -3.11
C GLU A 41 2.69 -7.32 -2.12
N LYS A 42 3.38 -8.23 -1.43
CA LYS A 42 2.78 -9.13 -0.44
C LYS A 42 2.00 -8.39 0.66
N HIS A 43 2.54 -7.29 1.17
CA HIS A 43 1.86 -6.47 2.17
C HIS A 43 0.64 -5.76 1.57
N THR A 44 0.81 -5.10 0.42
CA THR A 44 -0.29 -4.39 -0.26
C THR A 44 -1.42 -5.34 -0.70
N HIS A 45 -1.09 -6.56 -1.12
CA HIS A 45 -2.04 -7.59 -1.51
C HIS A 45 -2.95 -8.01 -0.35
N LYS A 46 -2.39 -8.16 0.84
CA LYS A 46 -3.17 -8.50 2.05
C LYS A 46 -4.04 -7.32 2.49
N ILE A 47 -3.52 -6.09 2.49
CA ILE A 47 -4.29 -4.90 2.84
C ILE A 47 -5.48 -4.72 1.88
N LYS A 48 -5.25 -4.92 0.57
CA LYS A 48 -6.29 -4.93 -0.48
C LYS A 48 -7.46 -5.86 -0.12
N GLY A 49 -7.16 -7.07 0.34
CA GLY A 49 -8.18 -8.06 0.71
C GLY A 49 -8.87 -7.77 2.05
N LEU A 50 -8.13 -7.33 3.06
CA LEU A 50 -8.63 -7.20 4.44
C LEU A 50 -9.31 -5.86 4.73
N ALA A 51 -8.82 -4.76 4.14
CA ALA A 51 -9.31 -3.41 4.47
C ALA A 51 -10.82 -3.21 4.19
N PRO A 52 -11.37 -3.68 3.05
CA PRO A 52 -12.82 -3.59 2.79
C PRO A 52 -13.64 -4.37 3.82
N MET A 53 -13.10 -5.47 4.36
CA MET A 53 -13.78 -6.27 5.38
C MET A 53 -13.95 -5.51 6.70
N MET A 54 -13.12 -4.50 6.94
CA MET A 54 -13.22 -3.61 8.10
C MET A 54 -14.00 -2.31 7.81
N GLY A 55 -14.64 -2.21 6.64
CA GLY A 55 -15.31 -0.98 6.21
C GLY A 55 -14.36 0.12 5.72
N LYS A 56 -13.05 -0.17 5.59
CA LYS A 56 -12.05 0.77 5.05
C LYS A 56 -11.82 0.52 3.56
N SER A 57 -12.88 0.68 2.76
CA SER A 57 -12.83 0.42 1.32
C SER A 57 -11.77 1.23 0.58
N SER A 58 -11.62 2.53 0.88
CA SER A 58 -10.61 3.38 0.24
C SER A 58 -9.17 2.93 0.53
N MET A 59 -8.91 2.37 1.72
CA MET A 59 -7.62 1.75 2.04
C MET A 59 -7.37 0.53 1.16
N GLY A 60 -8.40 -0.30 0.95
CA GLY A 60 -8.35 -1.42 0.02
C GLY A 60 -8.11 -0.98 -1.43
N SER A 61 -8.73 0.12 -1.85
CA SER A 61 -8.52 0.71 -3.18
C SER A 61 -7.10 1.22 -3.38
N LEU A 62 -6.54 1.98 -2.43
CA LEU A 62 -5.14 2.42 -2.48
C LEU A 62 -4.19 1.23 -2.55
N ALA A 63 -4.39 0.23 -1.68
CA ALA A 63 -3.59 -0.98 -1.65
C ALA A 63 -3.70 -1.77 -2.96
N SER A 64 -4.86 -1.79 -3.61
CA SER A 64 -5.02 -2.42 -4.93
C SER A 64 -4.19 -1.75 -6.02
N VAL A 65 -4.16 -0.41 -6.06
CA VAL A 65 -3.38 0.30 -7.08
C VAL A 65 -1.88 0.11 -6.85
N LEU A 66 -1.43 0.10 -5.59
CA LEU A 66 -0.04 -0.20 -5.25
C LEU A 66 0.33 -1.65 -5.61
N ASP A 67 -0.52 -2.62 -5.28
CA ASP A 67 -0.37 -4.04 -5.66
C ASP A 67 -0.15 -4.19 -7.16
N ASP A 68 -0.98 -3.53 -7.98
CA ASP A 68 -0.86 -3.57 -9.44
C ASP A 68 0.41 -2.84 -9.93
N THR A 69 0.77 -1.71 -9.32
CA THR A 69 2.00 -0.95 -9.62
C THR A 69 3.25 -1.79 -9.35
N LEU A 70 3.32 -2.45 -8.20
CA LEU A 70 4.44 -3.29 -7.80
C LEU A 70 4.57 -4.53 -8.68
N LYS A 71 3.45 -5.09 -9.16
CA LYS A 71 3.45 -6.16 -10.17
C LYS A 71 4.06 -5.72 -11.50
N GLN A 72 3.80 -4.48 -11.94
CA GLN A 72 4.44 -3.95 -13.14
C GLN A 72 5.96 -3.79 -12.96
N ILE A 73 6.39 -3.40 -11.75
CA ILE A 73 7.82 -3.31 -11.41
C ILE A 73 8.47 -4.69 -11.41
N MET A 74 7.82 -5.69 -10.81
CA MET A 74 8.27 -7.08 -10.85
C MET A 74 8.33 -7.63 -12.28
N ALA A 75 7.50 -7.12 -13.19
CA ALA A 75 7.53 -7.44 -14.62
C ALA A 75 8.66 -6.71 -15.39
N GLY A 76 9.48 -5.90 -14.71
CA GLY A 76 10.66 -5.24 -15.24
C GLY A 76 10.50 -3.74 -15.55
N LYS A 77 9.36 -3.12 -15.21
CA LYS A 77 9.23 -1.66 -15.34
C LYS A 77 9.99 -0.95 -14.22
N THR A 78 10.65 0.16 -14.56
CA THR A 78 11.44 0.96 -13.61
C THR A 78 11.00 2.44 -13.64
N PRO A 79 9.77 2.75 -13.21
CA PRO A 79 9.25 4.11 -13.24
C PRO A 79 9.96 4.99 -12.21
N GLN A 80 10.21 6.25 -12.58
CA GLN A 80 10.77 7.23 -11.64
C GLN A 80 9.70 7.74 -10.67
N GLY A 81 10.07 7.91 -9.40
CA GLY A 81 9.20 8.44 -8.34
C GLY A 81 8.34 7.39 -7.63
N ILE A 82 8.62 6.09 -7.81
CA ILE A 82 7.93 5.04 -7.07
C ILE A 82 8.23 5.14 -5.57
N PHE A 83 9.45 5.52 -5.18
CA PHE A 83 9.83 5.66 -3.79
C PHE A 83 8.97 6.71 -3.08
N ASP A 84 8.78 7.86 -3.72
CA ASP A 84 7.90 8.92 -3.22
C ASP A 84 6.43 8.46 -3.16
N LEU A 85 5.97 7.71 -4.17
CA LEU A 85 4.61 7.18 -4.20
C LEU A 85 4.35 6.20 -3.06
N VAL A 86 5.24 5.22 -2.84
CA VAL A 86 5.11 4.23 -1.76
C VAL A 86 5.21 4.91 -0.40
N THR A 87 6.11 5.89 -0.25
CA THR A 87 6.27 6.67 0.99
C THR A 87 5.01 7.44 1.35
N VAL A 88 4.48 8.27 0.43
CA VAL A 88 3.25 9.04 0.71
C VAL A 88 2.04 8.13 0.91
N SER A 89 1.98 6.99 0.20
CA SER A 89 0.90 6.04 0.38
C SER A 89 0.96 5.37 1.74
N HIS A 90 2.15 4.97 2.21
CA HIS A 90 2.36 4.44 3.55
C HIS A 90 1.92 5.43 4.63
N GLU A 91 2.36 6.69 4.55
CA GLU A 91 1.94 7.74 5.50
C GLU A 91 0.42 7.87 5.55
N LYS A 92 -0.25 7.81 4.39
CA LYS A 92 -1.70 7.90 4.28
C LYS A 92 -2.42 6.67 4.82
N LEU A 93 -1.86 5.47 4.62
CA LEU A 93 -2.36 4.23 5.24
C LEU A 93 -2.29 4.32 6.77
N VAL A 94 -1.16 4.78 7.32
CA VAL A 94 -0.99 5.00 8.77
C VAL A 94 -2.00 6.02 9.31
N GLN A 95 -2.16 7.15 8.63
CA GLN A 95 -3.15 8.17 9.00
C GLN A 95 -4.57 7.62 8.96
N ASN A 96 -4.94 6.89 7.90
CA ASN A 96 -6.27 6.32 7.76
C ASN A 96 -6.54 5.18 8.75
N MET A 97 -5.50 4.47 9.20
CA MET A 97 -5.67 3.43 10.23
C MET A 97 -6.00 4.03 11.61
N ASN A 98 -5.59 5.28 11.86
CA ASN A 98 -5.81 5.98 13.13
C ASN A 98 -6.97 6.99 13.09
N SER A 99 -7.42 7.39 11.90
CA SER A 99 -8.47 8.39 11.66
C SER A 99 -9.17 8.10 10.33
N ASP A 100 -10.37 8.62 10.08
CA ASP A 100 -11.01 8.46 8.76
C ASP A 100 -10.53 9.50 7.74
N SER A 101 -9.22 9.67 7.63
CA SER A 101 -8.59 10.62 6.71
C SER A 101 -8.89 10.28 5.25
N ASP A 102 -9.14 11.30 4.44
CA ASP A 102 -9.39 11.13 3.00
C ASP A 102 -8.17 10.54 2.28
N LEU A 103 -8.41 9.47 1.53
CA LEU A 103 -7.42 8.75 0.73
C LEU A 103 -7.57 9.02 -0.77
N GLU A 104 -8.67 9.65 -1.20
CA GLU A 104 -8.93 9.86 -2.63
C GLU A 104 -7.79 10.59 -3.35
N PRO A 105 -7.17 11.64 -2.78
CA PRO A 105 -6.05 12.33 -3.45
C PRO A 105 -4.84 11.42 -3.72
N VAL A 106 -4.51 10.52 -2.80
CA VAL A 106 -3.36 9.61 -2.96
C VAL A 106 -3.72 8.43 -3.87
N ILE A 107 -4.98 7.99 -3.87
CA ILE A 107 -5.48 6.98 -4.81
C ILE A 107 -5.38 7.49 -6.24
N GLU A 108 -5.85 8.71 -6.51
CA GLU A 108 -5.76 9.31 -7.86
C GLU A 108 -4.30 9.52 -8.28
N LYS A 109 -3.42 9.94 -7.36
CA LYS A 109 -1.98 10.00 -7.63
C LYS A 109 -1.42 8.64 -8.04
N ALA A 110 -1.77 7.58 -7.32
CA ALA A 110 -1.32 6.22 -7.60
C ALA A 110 -1.86 5.70 -8.95
N LYS A 111 -3.13 6.00 -9.28
CA LYS A 111 -3.74 5.60 -10.56
C LYS A 111 -3.07 6.29 -11.75
N ASN A 112 -2.79 7.59 -11.62
CA ASN A 112 -2.08 8.35 -12.65
C ASN A 112 -0.67 7.78 -12.84
N PHE A 113 0.04 7.55 -11.73
CA PHE A 113 1.36 6.91 -11.78
C PHE A 113 1.32 5.58 -12.54
N LEU A 114 0.41 4.68 -12.19
CA LEU A 114 0.27 3.38 -12.86
C LEU A 114 -0.07 3.51 -14.36
N SER A 115 -0.88 4.51 -14.73
CA SER A 115 -1.28 4.75 -16.12
C SER A 115 -0.14 5.30 -16.98
N ASP A 116 0.81 6.01 -16.35
CA ASP A 116 1.96 6.62 -17.02
C ASP A 116 3.17 5.66 -17.15
N MET A 117 3.07 4.42 -16.64
CA MET A 117 4.12 3.39 -16.67
C MET A 117 4.27 2.67 -18.02
#